data_AF-A0A9N8DK35-F1
#
_entry.id   AF-A0A9N8DK35-F1
#
_cell.length_a   1.000
_cell.length_b   1.000
_cell.length_c   1.000
_cell.angle_alpha   90.00
_cell.angle_beta   90.00
_cell.angle_gamma   90.00
#
_symmetry.space_group_name_H-M   'P 1'
#
loop_
_entity.id
_entity.type
_entity.pdbx_description
1 polymer ?
#
loop_
_entity_poly.entity_id
_entity_poly.type
_entity_poly.pdbx_seq_one_letter_code
_entity_poly.pdbx_strand_id
1 'polypeptide(L)'
;MIWPEFRLHSIAFGTRHVITTVLSLNNLWPQNLWLHALTRAVIVVGTIQVASIITKKWGCREKRTTNAMPYPKSVTPEQEQEVKSGYTRAQFSATKACQLPDATMNFAPLLGIQMAPLLMTLVRKGKATSYTYHRVYSASLFLGYVMVFIRMIMEPHLAVVAFAVMSLPTSKIRKYTSPVVLGVVQVFFSMIVCPLLINPFLEMFISDANQDLISRLALIAAVVTCARQCEYYRPLFMATESSASKQLSMSNDAGGLSFTSGIGNAAEFVFPLAAILYVGAPKLMSMLQEYSEHGLQTEL
;
A
#
# COMPACT_ATOMS: atom_id res chain seq x y z
N MET A 1 -17.22 -2.54 -16.07
CA MET A 1 -16.18 -3.19 -15.25
C MET A 1 -14.75 -2.70 -15.50
N ILE A 2 -14.46 -1.96 -16.57
CA ILE A 2 -13.39 -0.95 -16.56
C ILE A 2 -13.97 0.31 -17.19
N TRP A 3 -14.28 1.27 -16.34
CA TRP A 3 -14.88 2.53 -16.77
C TRP A 3 -13.79 3.47 -17.26
N PRO A 4 -14.11 4.43 -18.15
CA PRO A 4 -13.17 5.49 -18.52
C PRO A 4 -12.57 6.18 -17.29
N GLU A 5 -13.38 6.50 -16.27
CA GLU A 5 -12.93 7.08 -15.00
C GLU A 5 -11.78 6.29 -14.37
N PHE A 6 -11.97 4.98 -14.17
CA PHE A 6 -10.98 4.14 -13.51
C PHE A 6 -9.65 4.07 -14.28
N ARG A 7 -9.71 3.98 -15.61
CA ARG A 7 -8.51 3.97 -16.46
C ARG A 7 -7.74 5.28 -16.32
N LEU A 8 -8.45 6.40 -16.40
CA LEU A 8 -7.86 7.73 -16.29
C LEU A 8 -7.29 7.97 -14.88
N HIS A 9 -7.95 7.48 -13.83
CA HIS A 9 -7.39 7.50 -12.47
C HIS A 9 -6.11 6.67 -12.35
N SER A 10 -6.11 5.43 -12.87
CA SER A 10 -4.91 4.58 -12.86
C SER A 10 -3.75 5.24 -13.62
N ILE A 11 -4.01 5.89 -14.76
CA ILE A 11 -3.02 6.68 -15.48
C ILE A 11 -2.54 7.85 -14.62
N ALA A 12 -3.43 8.70 -14.08
CA ALA A 12 -3.03 9.86 -13.30
C ALA A 12 -2.19 9.48 -12.05
N PHE A 13 -2.64 8.48 -11.28
CA PHE A 13 -1.90 8.00 -10.11
C PHE A 13 -0.60 7.29 -10.51
N GLY A 14 -0.60 6.53 -11.60
CA GLY A 14 0.62 5.90 -12.13
C GLY A 14 1.65 6.92 -12.58
N THR A 15 1.24 7.91 -13.37
CA THR A 15 2.11 8.99 -13.85
C THR A 15 2.76 9.76 -12.70
N ARG A 16 2.02 10.04 -11.62
CA ARG A 16 2.60 10.64 -10.41
C ARG A 16 3.81 9.84 -9.90
N HIS A 17 3.63 8.53 -9.76
CA HIS A 17 4.68 7.63 -9.27
C HIS A 17 5.87 7.57 -10.23
N VAL A 18 5.61 7.43 -11.54
CA VAL A 18 6.68 7.47 -12.57
C VAL A 18 7.48 8.75 -12.49
N ILE A 19 6.82 9.92 -12.43
CA ILE A 19 7.50 11.22 -12.29
C ILE A 19 8.37 11.23 -11.03
N THR A 20 7.82 10.85 -9.87
CA THR A 20 8.58 10.85 -8.62
C THR A 20 9.75 9.85 -8.61
N THR A 21 9.61 8.71 -9.28
CA THR A 21 10.72 7.75 -9.45
C THR A 21 11.81 8.34 -10.34
N VAL A 22 11.47 8.93 -11.48
CA VAL A 22 12.44 9.56 -12.39
C VAL A 22 13.18 10.70 -11.69
N LEU A 23 12.46 11.55 -10.95
CA LEU A 23 13.08 12.64 -10.18
C LEU A 23 14.05 12.10 -9.11
N SER A 24 13.67 11.04 -8.39
CA SER A 24 14.55 10.41 -7.40
C SER A 24 15.77 9.73 -8.02
N LEU A 25 15.60 8.96 -9.10
CA LEU A 25 16.71 8.24 -9.75
C LEU A 25 17.78 9.19 -10.30
N ASN A 26 17.35 10.36 -10.80
CA ASN A 26 18.24 11.34 -11.41
C ASN A 26 18.67 12.44 -10.41
N ASN A 27 18.34 12.32 -9.13
CA ASN A 27 18.61 13.33 -8.09
C ASN A 27 18.16 14.75 -8.49
N LEU A 28 17.00 14.86 -9.16
CA LEU A 28 16.45 16.12 -9.69
C LEU A 28 15.56 16.85 -8.68
N TRP A 29 15.48 16.37 -7.44
CA TRP A 29 14.76 17.08 -6.39
C TRP A 29 15.49 18.38 -6.02
N PRO A 30 14.76 19.49 -5.84
CA PRO A 30 15.37 20.73 -5.37
C PRO A 30 16.06 20.53 -4.02
N GLN A 31 17.27 21.08 -3.86
CA GLN A 31 18.02 20.99 -2.60
C GLN A 31 17.48 21.95 -1.54
N ASN A 32 16.86 23.06 -1.95
CA ASN A 32 16.19 23.97 -1.03
C ASN A 32 14.94 23.32 -0.44
N LEU A 33 14.84 23.25 0.89
CA LEU A 33 13.75 22.60 1.63
C LEU A 33 12.35 23.06 1.17
N TRP A 34 12.14 24.37 1.04
CA TRP A 34 10.85 24.93 0.65
C TRP A 34 10.50 24.60 -0.79
N LEU A 35 11.47 24.70 -1.69
CA LEU A 35 11.26 24.36 -3.10
C LEU A 35 11.01 22.85 -3.29
N HIS A 36 11.68 22.00 -2.50
CA HIS A 36 11.43 20.56 -2.46
C HIS A 36 10.00 20.26 -1.99
N ALA A 37 9.58 20.85 -0.87
CA ALA A 37 8.23 20.69 -0.34
C ALA A 37 7.16 21.19 -1.33
N LEU A 38 7.38 22.36 -1.94
CA LEU A 38 6.50 22.93 -2.96
C LEU A 38 6.39 22.01 -4.18
N THR A 39 7.51 21.48 -4.68
CA THR A 39 7.52 20.57 -5.84
C THR A 39 6.68 19.32 -5.57
N ARG A 40 6.83 18.71 -4.39
CA ARG A 40 6.00 17.56 -3.98
C ARG A 40 4.54 17.92 -3.78
N ALA A 41 4.26 19.11 -3.24
CA ALA A 41 2.90 19.61 -3.10
C ALA A 41 2.22 19.76 -4.46
N VAL A 42 2.90 20.34 -5.45
CA VAL A 42 2.40 20.48 -6.82
C VAL A 42 2.10 19.12 -7.43
N ILE A 43 3.00 18.14 -7.29
CA ILE A 43 2.80 16.78 -7.82
C ILE A 43 1.59 16.11 -7.15
N VAL A 44 1.49 16.12 -5.82
CA VAL A 44 0.41 15.45 -5.07
C VAL A 44 -0.94 16.15 -5.28
N VAL A 45 -0.99 17.46 -5.07
CA VAL A 45 -2.23 18.25 -5.22
C VAL A 45 -2.67 18.28 -6.68
N GLY A 46 -1.73 18.44 -7.62
CA GLY A 46 -2.01 18.37 -9.05
C GLY A 46 -2.64 17.04 -9.44
N THR A 47 -2.11 15.91 -8.94
CA THR A 47 -2.71 14.59 -9.18
C THR A 47 -4.12 14.49 -8.62
N ILE A 48 -4.37 15.02 -7.42
CA ILE A 48 -5.70 15.04 -6.79
C ILE A 48 -6.68 15.89 -7.61
N GLN A 49 -6.26 17.05 -8.11
CA GLN A 49 -7.07 17.92 -8.96
C GLN A 49 -7.40 17.24 -10.29
N VAL A 50 -6.42 16.62 -10.94
CA VAL A 50 -6.62 15.82 -12.15
C VAL A 50 -7.62 14.68 -11.90
N ALA A 51 -7.47 13.94 -10.80
CA ALA A 51 -8.42 12.88 -10.42
C ALA A 51 -9.84 13.43 -10.17
N SER A 52 -9.96 14.62 -9.59
CA SER A 52 -11.25 15.29 -9.35
C SER A 52 -11.92 15.71 -10.67
N ILE A 53 -11.15 16.27 -11.61
CA ILE A 53 -11.63 16.60 -12.96
C ILE A 53 -12.09 15.33 -13.68
N ILE A 54 -11.32 14.24 -13.57
CA ILE A 54 -11.67 12.94 -14.16
C ILE A 54 -13.01 12.46 -13.62
N THR A 55 -13.19 12.46 -12.29
CA THR A 55 -14.46 12.05 -11.67
C THR A 55 -15.61 12.97 -12.05
N LYS A 56 -15.39 14.28 -12.15
CA LYS A 56 -16.45 15.23 -12.58
C LYS A 56 -16.93 14.94 -14.00
N LYS A 57 -16.02 14.58 -14.91
CA LYS A 57 -16.32 14.42 -16.34
C LYS A 57 -16.75 12.99 -16.73
N TRP A 58 -16.18 11.97 -16.10
CA TRP A 58 -16.41 10.56 -16.47
C TRP A 58 -16.95 9.70 -15.32
N GLY A 59 -17.10 10.24 -14.12
CA GLY A 59 -17.61 9.51 -12.97
C GLY A 59 -19.10 9.21 -13.09
N CYS A 60 -19.50 8.01 -12.65
CA CYS A 60 -20.91 7.63 -12.55
C CYS A 60 -21.41 7.90 -11.13
N ARG A 61 -22.53 8.64 -11.01
CA ARG A 61 -23.14 8.96 -9.71
C ARG A 61 -23.80 7.75 -9.04
N GLU A 62 -24.28 6.80 -9.84
CA GLU A 62 -24.98 5.60 -9.34
C GLU A 62 -24.03 4.45 -9.01
N LYS A 63 -23.05 4.18 -9.87
CA LYS A 63 -22.10 3.07 -9.70
C LYS A 63 -20.67 3.59 -9.67
N ARG A 64 -20.11 3.74 -8.47
CA ARG A 64 -18.68 4.05 -8.32
C ARG A 64 -17.83 2.81 -8.60
N THR A 65 -16.72 3.05 -9.30
CA THR A 65 -15.84 2.05 -9.93
C THR A 65 -15.29 0.99 -8.98
N THR A 66 -14.98 1.35 -7.72
CA THR A 66 -14.51 0.41 -6.69
C THR A 66 -15.63 -0.29 -5.93
N ASN A 67 -16.81 0.32 -5.83
CA ASN A 67 -17.96 -0.27 -5.12
C ASN A 67 -18.72 -1.28 -5.97
N ALA A 68 -18.57 -1.22 -7.29
CA ALA A 68 -19.30 -2.07 -8.23
C ALA A 68 -18.56 -3.36 -8.62
N MET A 69 -17.33 -3.59 -8.10
CA MET A 69 -16.64 -4.86 -8.30
C MET A 69 -17.35 -5.92 -7.45
N PRO A 70 -17.92 -6.98 -8.05
CA PRO A 70 -18.63 -7.99 -7.29
C PRO A 70 -17.64 -8.80 -6.46
N TYR A 71 -17.93 -8.92 -5.16
CA TYR A 71 -17.21 -9.78 -4.26
C TYR A 71 -17.68 -11.24 -4.39
N PRO A 72 -16.82 -12.22 -4.05
CA PRO A 72 -17.23 -13.62 -3.95
C PRO A 72 -18.40 -13.79 -2.97
N LYS A 73 -19.36 -14.67 -3.28
CA LYS A 73 -20.56 -14.89 -2.43
C LYS A 73 -20.23 -15.40 -1.02
N SER A 74 -19.05 -15.98 -0.84
CA SER A 74 -18.56 -16.46 0.46
C SER A 74 -18.05 -15.34 1.37
N VAL A 75 -17.83 -14.14 0.84
CA VAL A 75 -17.36 -12.98 1.60
C VAL A 75 -18.56 -12.25 2.18
N THR A 76 -18.59 -12.08 3.51
CA THR A 76 -19.68 -11.36 4.18
C THR A 76 -19.59 -9.85 3.93
N PRO A 77 -20.68 -9.09 4.11
CA PRO A 77 -20.65 -7.63 3.97
C PRO A 77 -19.62 -6.93 4.87
N GLU A 78 -19.40 -7.45 6.08
CA GLU A 78 -18.42 -6.94 7.03
C GLU A 78 -16.99 -7.14 6.50
N GLN A 79 -16.70 -8.34 6.00
CA GLN A 79 -15.42 -8.67 5.38
C GLN A 79 -15.16 -7.84 4.12
N GLU A 80 -16.19 -7.60 3.31
CA GLU A 80 -16.11 -6.69 2.16
C GLU A 80 -15.71 -5.27 2.59
N GLN A 81 -16.30 -4.77 3.68
CA GLN A 81 -15.96 -3.44 4.23
C GLN A 81 -14.52 -3.38 4.76
N GLU A 82 -14.02 -4.44 5.38
CA GLU A 82 -12.62 -4.56 5.83
C GLU A 82 -11.65 -4.50 4.64
N VAL A 83 -11.91 -5.27 3.59
CA VAL A 83 -11.09 -5.27 2.37
C VAL A 83 -11.09 -3.88 1.71
N LYS A 84 -12.27 -3.25 1.58
CA LYS A 84 -12.36 -1.88 1.04
C LYS A 84 -11.59 -0.87 1.88
N SER A 85 -11.60 -1.04 3.20
CA SER A 85 -10.80 -0.22 4.11
C SER A 85 -9.31 -0.44 3.89
N GLY A 86 -8.86 -1.68 3.69
CA GLY A 86 -7.50 -2.03 3.30
C GLY A 86 -7.06 -1.35 2.01
N TYR A 87 -7.89 -1.43 0.95
CA TYR A 87 -7.61 -0.77 -0.34
C TYR A 87 -7.52 0.75 -0.21
N THR A 88 -8.42 1.36 0.56
CA THR A 88 -8.39 2.81 0.81
C THR A 88 -7.09 3.20 1.50
N ARG A 89 -6.65 2.43 2.50
CA ARG A 89 -5.38 2.67 3.18
C ARG A 89 -4.20 2.53 2.22
N ALA A 90 -4.18 1.51 1.38
CA ALA A 90 -3.13 1.33 0.38
C ALA A 90 -3.03 2.51 -0.59
N GLN A 91 -4.15 3.12 -1.00
CA GLN A 91 -4.15 4.32 -1.84
C GLN A 91 -3.52 5.54 -1.15
N PHE A 92 -3.81 5.75 0.15
CA PHE A 92 -3.17 6.79 0.94
C PHE A 92 -1.68 6.49 1.16
N SER A 93 -1.33 5.25 1.47
CA SER A 93 0.05 4.79 1.60
C SER A 93 0.84 5.01 0.32
N ALA A 94 0.27 4.74 -0.86
CA ALA A 94 0.90 5.05 -2.14
C ALA A 94 1.17 6.56 -2.29
N THR A 95 0.23 7.41 -1.87
CA THR A 95 0.44 8.88 -1.88
C THR A 95 1.53 9.32 -0.92
N LYS A 96 1.71 8.63 0.21
CA LYS A 96 2.82 8.88 1.13
C LYS A 96 4.16 8.39 0.56
N ALA A 97 4.15 7.22 -0.08
CA ALA A 97 5.35 6.64 -0.68
C ALA A 97 5.95 7.58 -1.73
N CYS A 98 5.14 8.25 -2.57
CA CYS A 98 5.65 9.23 -3.55
C CYS A 98 6.23 10.51 -2.92
N GLN A 99 6.13 10.67 -1.59
CA GLN A 99 6.74 11.76 -0.83
C GLN A 99 8.11 11.39 -0.29
N LEU A 100 8.52 10.12 -0.36
CA LEU A 100 9.81 9.71 0.14
C LEU A 100 10.91 10.02 -0.90
N PRO A 101 12.14 10.34 -0.47
CA PRO A 101 13.27 10.60 -1.36
C PRO A 101 13.92 9.31 -1.88
N ASP A 102 13.15 8.23 -2.05
CA ASP A 102 13.66 6.93 -2.52
C ASP A 102 12.93 6.47 -3.78
N ALA A 103 13.71 6.13 -4.81
CA ALA A 103 13.17 5.71 -6.10
C ALA A 103 12.38 4.39 -6.01
N THR A 104 12.84 3.44 -5.20
CA THR A 104 12.20 2.12 -5.02
C THR A 104 10.85 2.27 -4.34
N MET A 105 10.75 3.08 -3.28
CA MET A 105 9.49 3.40 -2.62
C MET A 105 8.53 4.18 -3.53
N ASN A 106 9.06 5.08 -4.37
CA ASN A 106 8.26 5.78 -5.37
C ASN A 106 7.72 4.82 -6.45
N PHE A 107 8.50 3.81 -6.83
CA PHE A 107 8.16 2.87 -7.89
C PHE A 107 7.20 1.76 -7.43
N ALA A 108 7.40 1.20 -6.23
CA ALA A 108 6.69 0.00 -5.77
C ALA A 108 5.14 0.07 -5.87
N PRO A 109 4.47 1.20 -5.57
CA PRO A 109 3.01 1.30 -5.71
C PRO A 109 2.49 1.14 -7.14
N LEU A 110 3.33 1.32 -8.18
CA LEU A 110 2.94 1.13 -9.57
C LEU A 110 2.42 -0.28 -9.83
N LEU A 111 2.97 -1.29 -9.17
CA LEU A 111 2.50 -2.66 -9.33
C LEU A 111 1.01 -2.76 -8.97
N GLY A 112 0.61 -2.31 -7.78
CA GLY A 112 -0.79 -2.30 -7.37
C GLY A 112 -1.68 -1.47 -8.31
N ILE A 113 -1.21 -0.27 -8.70
CA ILE A 113 -1.95 0.64 -9.58
C ILE A 113 -2.23 0.03 -10.96
N GLN A 114 -1.28 -0.71 -11.54
CA GLN A 114 -1.40 -1.35 -12.85
C GLN A 114 -2.06 -2.73 -12.79
N MET A 115 -1.88 -3.47 -11.69
CA MET A 115 -2.53 -4.76 -11.50
C MET A 115 -4.06 -4.63 -11.42
N ALA A 116 -4.58 -3.55 -10.84
CA ALA A 116 -6.02 -3.34 -10.75
C ALA A 116 -6.73 -3.32 -12.13
N PRO A 117 -6.37 -2.44 -13.11
CA PRO A 117 -6.98 -2.46 -14.43
C PRO A 117 -6.69 -3.75 -15.23
N LEU A 118 -5.52 -4.35 -15.06
CA LEU A 118 -5.23 -5.64 -15.69
C LEU A 118 -6.23 -6.71 -15.21
N LEU A 119 -6.35 -6.89 -13.89
CA LEU A 119 -7.22 -7.91 -13.30
C LEU A 119 -8.70 -7.63 -13.59
N MET A 120 -9.15 -6.36 -13.53
CA MET A 120 -10.52 -6.02 -13.94
C MET A 120 -10.78 -6.38 -15.41
N THR A 121 -9.77 -6.31 -16.28
CA THR A 121 -9.90 -6.68 -17.69
C THR A 121 -10.05 -8.19 -17.83
N LEU A 122 -9.24 -8.95 -17.09
CA LEU A 122 -9.30 -10.40 -17.09
C LEU A 122 -10.65 -10.90 -16.59
N VAL A 123 -11.20 -10.31 -15.52
CA VAL A 123 -12.54 -10.65 -15.03
C VAL A 123 -13.61 -10.33 -16.08
N ARG A 124 -13.58 -9.14 -16.68
CA ARG A 124 -14.51 -8.78 -17.76
C ARG A 124 -14.45 -9.76 -18.94
N LYS A 125 -13.26 -10.26 -19.28
CA LYS A 125 -13.05 -11.22 -20.38
C LYS A 125 -13.36 -12.67 -19.97
N GLY A 126 -13.84 -12.93 -18.76
CA GLY A 126 -14.08 -14.28 -18.25
C GLY A 126 -12.81 -15.10 -18.04
N LYS A 127 -11.62 -14.46 -18.05
CA LYS A 127 -10.32 -15.13 -17.87
C LYS A 127 -9.88 -15.22 -16.41
N ALA A 128 -10.56 -14.52 -15.51
CA ALA A 128 -10.33 -14.56 -14.07
C ALA A 128 -11.68 -14.42 -13.35
N THR A 129 -11.76 -14.94 -12.14
CA THR A 129 -12.93 -14.75 -11.28
C THR A 129 -12.77 -13.47 -10.43
N SER A 130 -13.86 -12.98 -9.84
CA SER A 130 -13.76 -11.95 -8.79
C SER A 130 -12.86 -12.37 -7.64
N TYR A 131 -12.85 -13.67 -7.32
CA TYR A 131 -12.00 -14.24 -6.28
C TYR A 131 -10.52 -14.03 -6.61
N THR A 132 -10.12 -14.43 -7.83
CA THR A 132 -8.76 -14.22 -8.34
C THR A 132 -8.38 -12.75 -8.36
N TYR A 133 -9.29 -11.87 -8.80
CA TYR A 133 -9.08 -10.42 -8.79
C TYR A 133 -8.70 -9.92 -7.40
N HIS A 134 -9.52 -10.20 -6.39
CA HIS A 134 -9.30 -9.67 -5.06
C HIS A 134 -8.03 -10.23 -4.40
N ARG A 135 -7.73 -11.52 -4.57
CA ARG A 135 -6.49 -12.13 -4.02
C ARG A 135 -5.24 -11.55 -4.64
N VAL A 136 -5.16 -11.55 -5.98
CA VAL A 136 -3.96 -11.07 -6.69
C VAL A 136 -3.79 -9.56 -6.51
N TYR A 137 -4.89 -8.80 -6.51
CA TYR A 137 -4.83 -7.37 -6.25
C TYR A 137 -4.36 -7.07 -4.83
N SER A 138 -4.93 -7.71 -3.80
CA SER A 138 -4.49 -7.56 -2.41
C SER A 138 -3.02 -7.94 -2.22
N ALA A 139 -2.57 -9.02 -2.85
CA ALA A 139 -1.16 -9.42 -2.85
C ALA A 139 -0.26 -8.34 -3.48
N SER A 140 -0.66 -7.77 -4.61
CA SER A 140 0.09 -6.69 -5.27
C SER A 140 0.20 -5.42 -4.43
N LEU A 141 -0.85 -5.09 -3.66
CA LEU A 141 -0.82 -3.98 -2.70
C LEU A 141 0.09 -4.30 -1.51
N PHE A 142 0.00 -5.52 -0.99
CA PHE A 142 0.84 -5.98 0.12
C PHE A 142 2.32 -5.95 -0.21
N LEU A 143 2.70 -6.35 -1.43
CA LEU A 143 4.10 -6.33 -1.87
C LEU A 143 4.71 -4.92 -1.79
N GLY A 144 3.92 -3.87 -2.04
CA GLY A 144 4.37 -2.49 -1.84
C GLY A 144 4.81 -2.19 -0.39
N TYR A 145 4.11 -2.74 0.60
CA TYR A 145 4.49 -2.61 2.01
C TYR A 145 5.75 -3.42 2.33
N VAL A 146 5.89 -4.61 1.76
CA VAL A 146 7.10 -5.44 1.93
C VAL A 146 8.33 -4.72 1.36
N MET A 147 8.21 -4.09 0.18
CA MET A 147 9.30 -3.31 -0.41
C MET A 147 9.68 -2.10 0.45
N VAL A 148 8.69 -1.38 0.98
CA VAL A 148 8.91 -0.29 1.95
C VAL A 148 9.62 -0.82 3.19
N PHE A 149 9.20 -1.97 3.72
CA PHE A 149 9.83 -2.62 4.86
C PHE A 149 11.30 -2.95 4.63
N ILE A 150 11.61 -3.65 3.54
CA ILE A 150 12.99 -4.02 3.19
C ILE A 150 13.84 -2.75 3.07
N ARG A 151 13.32 -1.70 2.43
CA ARG A 151 14.05 -0.43 2.30
C ARG A 151 14.31 0.25 3.65
N MET A 152 13.38 0.20 4.58
CA MET A 152 13.60 0.75 5.92
C MET A 152 14.66 0.00 6.71
N ILE A 153 14.78 -1.33 6.54
CA ILE A 153 15.87 -2.12 7.16
C ILE A 153 17.23 -1.75 6.55
N MET A 154 17.28 -1.61 5.24
CA MET A 154 18.53 -1.29 4.53
C MET A 154 19.00 0.15 4.77
N GLU A 155 18.07 1.08 4.98
CA GLU A 155 18.34 2.52 5.14
C GLU A 155 17.65 3.05 6.41
N PRO A 156 18.24 2.87 7.61
CA PRO A 156 17.59 3.23 8.87
C PRO A 156 17.19 4.71 8.99
N HIS A 157 17.95 5.61 8.37
CA HIS A 157 17.63 7.04 8.31
C HIS A 157 16.30 7.29 7.57
N LEU A 158 16.03 6.50 6.51
CA LEU A 158 14.79 6.55 5.75
C LEU A 158 13.63 5.93 6.55
N ALA A 159 13.93 4.96 7.42
CA ALA A 159 12.93 4.31 8.26
C ALA A 159 12.20 5.26 9.19
N VAL A 160 12.92 6.18 9.83
CA VAL A 160 12.32 7.12 10.78
C VAL A 160 11.42 8.12 10.05
N VAL A 161 11.89 8.67 8.92
CA VAL A 161 11.09 9.55 8.06
C VAL A 161 9.87 8.82 7.52
N ALA A 162 10.06 7.61 6.98
CA ALA A 162 8.97 6.79 6.48
C ALA A 162 7.95 6.47 7.59
N PHE A 163 8.40 6.11 8.79
CA PHE A 163 7.52 5.83 9.92
C PHE A 163 6.66 7.03 10.29
N ALA A 164 7.27 8.21 10.42
CA ALA A 164 6.53 9.43 10.79
C ALA A 164 5.46 9.79 9.75
N VAL A 165 5.81 9.71 8.47
CA VAL A 165 4.88 10.00 7.37
C VAL A 165 3.79 8.92 7.29
N MET A 166 4.15 7.65 7.45
CA MET A 166 3.22 6.52 7.35
C MET A 166 2.26 6.42 8.53
N SER A 167 2.64 6.92 9.70
CA SER A 167 1.82 6.91 10.92
C SER A 167 0.65 7.90 10.90
N LEU A 168 0.67 8.92 10.03
CA LEU A 168 -0.44 9.87 9.92
C LEU A 168 -1.77 9.16 9.59
N PRO A 169 -2.85 9.33 10.38
CA PRO A 169 -4.13 8.64 10.18
C PRO A 169 -4.98 9.31 9.07
N THR A 170 -4.41 9.49 7.88
CA THR A 170 -4.99 10.26 6.77
C THR A 170 -6.37 9.75 6.34
N SER A 171 -6.58 8.43 6.37
CA SER A 171 -7.88 7.82 6.05
C SER A 171 -8.99 8.19 7.04
N LYS A 172 -8.66 8.38 8.32
CA LYS A 172 -9.62 8.83 9.34
C LYS A 172 -9.91 10.33 9.20
N ILE A 173 -8.87 11.13 8.99
CA ILE A 173 -8.96 12.59 8.82
C ILE A 173 -9.77 12.95 7.57
N ARG A 174 -9.64 12.16 6.49
CA ARG A 174 -10.35 12.38 5.23
C ARG A 174 -11.88 12.55 5.37
N LYS A 175 -12.48 11.96 6.41
CA LYS A 175 -13.93 12.11 6.69
C LYS A 175 -14.34 13.56 6.97
N TYR A 176 -13.42 14.38 7.46
CA TYR A 176 -13.70 15.74 7.95
C TYR A 176 -13.09 16.84 7.08
N THR A 177 -12.32 16.48 6.04
CA THR A 177 -11.59 17.46 5.22
C THR A 177 -11.61 17.10 3.75
N SER A 178 -11.42 18.08 2.87
CA SER A 178 -11.32 17.86 1.43
C SER A 178 -10.04 17.10 1.06
N PRO A 179 -10.00 16.35 -0.06
CA PRO A 179 -8.78 15.68 -0.51
C PRO A 179 -7.60 16.64 -0.70
N VAL A 180 -7.89 17.84 -1.19
CA VAL A 180 -6.87 18.87 -1.49
C VAL A 180 -6.24 19.37 -0.20
N VAL A 181 -7.06 19.76 0.78
CA VAL A 181 -6.57 20.21 2.10
C VAL A 181 -5.79 19.09 2.77
N LEU A 182 -6.28 17.84 2.73
CA LEU A 182 -5.55 16.70 3.26
C LEU A 182 -4.20 16.50 2.57
N GLY A 183 -4.13 16.63 1.24
CA GLY A 183 -2.90 16.53 0.47
C GLY A 183 -1.88 17.60 0.85
N VAL A 184 -2.32 18.86 0.98
CA VAL A 184 -1.47 19.98 1.40
C VAL A 184 -0.95 19.77 2.81
N VAL A 185 -1.84 19.47 3.77
CA VAL A 185 -1.47 19.21 5.16
C VAL A 185 -0.51 18.03 5.26
N GLN A 186 -0.75 16.96 4.50
CA GLN A 186 0.12 15.79 4.48
C GLN A 186 1.51 16.14 3.97
N VAL A 187 1.63 16.89 2.86
CA VAL A 187 2.94 17.29 2.31
C VAL A 187 3.66 18.25 3.26
N PHE A 188 2.96 19.25 3.80
CA PHE A 188 3.53 20.19 4.74
C PHE A 188 4.04 19.47 5.99
N PHE A 189 3.24 18.56 6.54
CA PHE A 189 3.65 17.77 7.69
C PHE A 189 4.84 16.87 7.36
N SER A 190 4.82 16.14 6.25
CA SER A 190 5.89 15.19 5.91
C SER A 190 7.21 15.85 5.52
N MET A 191 7.17 17.03 4.89
CA MET A 191 8.36 17.70 4.34
C MET A 191 8.91 18.79 5.23
N ILE A 192 8.08 19.44 6.04
CA ILE A 192 8.49 20.58 6.88
C ILE A 192 8.46 20.17 8.34
N VAL A 193 7.29 19.78 8.85
CA VAL A 193 7.10 19.52 10.29
C VAL A 193 7.89 18.30 10.74
N CYS A 194 7.80 17.19 10.02
CA CYS A 194 8.50 15.95 10.38
C CYS A 194 10.02 16.14 10.43
N PRO A 195 10.71 16.66 9.40
CA PRO A 195 12.15 16.85 9.48
C PRO A 195 12.55 17.83 10.59
N LEU A 196 11.82 18.94 10.77
CA LEU A 196 12.13 19.91 11.83
C LEU A 196 11.98 19.32 13.24
N LEU A 197 10.96 18.49 13.45
CA LEU A 197 10.76 17.84 14.74
C LEU A 197 11.73 16.69 14.94
N ILE A 198 11.92 15.84 13.93
CA ILE A 198 12.55 14.53 14.06
C ILE A 198 14.06 14.59 13.87
N ASN A 199 14.57 15.42 12.96
CA ASN A 199 16.02 15.47 12.69
C ASN A 199 16.83 15.81 13.95
N PRO A 200 16.45 16.76 14.81
CA PRO A 200 17.19 17.03 16.05
C PRO A 200 17.22 15.81 16.98
N PHE A 201 16.10 15.07 17.08
CA PHE A 201 16.08 13.82 17.84
C PHE A 201 16.95 12.76 17.17
N LEU A 202 16.91 12.64 15.85
CA LEU A 202 17.76 11.70 15.13
C LEU A 202 19.24 12.03 15.30
N GLU A 203 19.64 13.29 15.24
CA GLU A 203 21.03 13.68 15.46
C GLU A 203 21.48 13.42 16.90
N MET A 204 20.58 13.61 17.88
CA MET A 204 20.85 13.31 19.29
C MET A 204 20.91 11.80 19.57
N PHE A 205 20.02 11.02 18.96
CA PHE A 205 19.90 9.59 19.20
C PHE A 205 20.83 8.77 18.32
N ILE A 206 21.08 9.13 17.06
CA ILE A 206 22.07 8.49 16.17
C ILE A 206 23.48 8.97 16.57
N SER A 207 23.87 8.75 17.82
CA SER A 207 25.26 8.40 18.09
C SER A 207 25.43 6.92 17.76
N ASP A 208 26.66 6.48 17.43
CA ASP A 208 26.93 5.09 17.02
C ASP A 208 26.37 4.04 17.99
N ALA A 209 26.20 4.38 19.27
CA ALA A 209 25.66 3.51 20.31
C ALA A 209 24.18 3.09 20.11
N ASN A 210 23.40 3.78 19.28
CA ASN A 210 21.93 3.62 19.23
C ASN A 210 21.37 3.23 17.84
N GLN A 211 22.23 3.04 16.83
CA GLN A 211 21.77 2.62 15.50
C GLN A 211 21.04 1.27 15.53
N ASP A 212 21.46 0.36 16.40
CA ASP A 212 20.81 -0.93 16.60
C ASP A 212 19.38 -0.76 17.15
N LEU A 213 19.20 0.09 18.17
CA LEU A 213 17.88 0.37 18.74
C LEU A 213 16.92 0.97 17.69
N ILE A 214 17.39 1.94 16.90
CA ILE A 214 16.57 2.57 15.84
C ILE A 214 16.18 1.53 14.78
N SER A 215 17.11 0.68 14.37
CA SER A 215 16.87 -0.39 13.40
C SER A 215 15.85 -1.40 13.93
N ARG A 216 15.91 -1.74 15.22
CA ARG A 216 14.93 -2.61 15.90
C ARG A 216 13.55 -1.97 15.99
N LEU A 217 13.45 -0.70 16.39
CA LEU A 217 12.17 0.00 16.45
C LEU A 217 11.52 0.11 15.05
N ALA A 218 12.32 0.40 14.03
CA ALA A 218 11.89 0.40 12.64
C ALA A 218 11.39 -0.99 12.19
N LEU A 219 12.13 -2.05 12.54
CA LEU A 219 11.75 -3.44 12.28
C LEU A 219 10.39 -3.77 12.92
N ILE A 220 10.21 -3.46 14.20
CA ILE A 220 8.96 -3.71 14.94
C ILE A 220 7.80 -2.97 14.28
N ALA A 221 7.94 -1.67 14.04
CA ALA A 221 6.90 -0.85 13.44
C ALA A 221 6.46 -1.37 12.07
N ALA A 222 7.42 -1.84 11.28
CA ALA A 222 7.16 -2.35 9.96
C ALA A 222 6.54 -3.75 9.98
N VAL A 223 6.98 -4.64 10.88
CA VAL A 223 6.31 -5.94 11.12
C VAL A 223 4.87 -5.73 11.53
N VAL A 224 4.60 -4.83 12.48
CA VAL A 224 3.23 -4.49 12.91
C VAL A 224 2.40 -3.95 11.74
N THR A 225 3.00 -3.13 10.88
CA THR A 225 2.33 -2.60 9.68
C THR A 225 1.99 -3.72 8.70
N CYS A 226 2.93 -4.62 8.40
CA CYS A 226 2.71 -5.78 7.54
C CYS A 226 1.65 -6.73 8.11
N ALA A 227 1.71 -7.04 9.40
CA ALA A 227 0.73 -7.90 10.08
C ALA A 227 -0.69 -7.32 9.98
N ARG A 228 -0.85 -6.01 10.26
CA ARG A 228 -2.13 -5.31 10.09
C ARG A 228 -2.64 -5.35 8.65
N GLN A 229 -1.76 -5.28 7.66
CA GLN A 229 -2.18 -5.43 6.26
C GLN A 229 -2.64 -6.86 5.95
N CYS A 230 -1.96 -7.87 6.49
CA CYS A 230 -2.41 -9.26 6.35
C CYS A 230 -3.81 -9.47 6.94
N GLU A 231 -4.12 -8.85 8.08
CA GLU A 231 -5.44 -8.92 8.70
C GLU A 231 -6.55 -8.39 7.78
N TYR A 232 -6.36 -7.24 7.11
CA TYR A 232 -7.36 -6.68 6.19
C TYR A 232 -7.70 -7.60 5.01
N TYR A 233 -6.76 -8.45 4.61
CA TYR A 233 -6.93 -9.33 3.46
C TYR A 233 -7.22 -10.78 3.86
N ARG A 234 -7.15 -11.09 5.16
CA ARG A 234 -7.44 -12.43 5.71
C ARG A 234 -8.76 -13.02 5.19
N PRO A 235 -9.88 -12.29 5.11
CA PRO A 235 -11.14 -12.86 4.62
C PRO A 235 -11.04 -13.42 3.19
N LEU A 236 -10.25 -12.76 2.33
CA LEU A 236 -10.04 -13.18 0.94
C LEU A 236 -9.16 -14.43 0.81
N PHE A 237 -8.39 -14.76 1.84
CA PHE A 237 -7.46 -15.88 1.83
C PHE A 237 -7.99 -17.10 2.59
N MET A 238 -8.88 -16.88 3.57
CA MET A 238 -9.50 -17.94 4.36
C MET A 238 -10.77 -18.50 3.72
N ALA A 239 -11.38 -17.79 2.77
CA ALA A 239 -12.50 -18.31 2.00
C ALA A 239 -12.06 -19.54 1.20
N THR A 240 -12.63 -20.71 1.48
CA THR A 240 -12.23 -21.95 0.82
C THR A 240 -12.74 -22.02 -0.62
N GLU A 241 -11.93 -22.58 -1.53
CA GLU A 241 -12.22 -22.68 -2.97
C GLU A 241 -13.35 -23.66 -3.33
N SER A 242 -13.91 -24.41 -2.37
CA SER A 242 -14.95 -25.41 -2.65
C SER A 242 -16.20 -24.82 -3.31
N SER A 243 -16.42 -23.51 -3.17
CA SER A 243 -17.50 -22.76 -3.82
C SER A 243 -17.13 -22.23 -5.22
N ALA A 244 -15.84 -22.03 -5.51
CA ALA A 244 -15.36 -21.39 -6.74
C ALA A 244 -15.19 -22.36 -7.91
N SER A 245 -14.77 -23.60 -7.63
CA SER A 245 -14.65 -24.67 -8.66
C SER A 245 -16.00 -24.99 -9.31
N LYS A 246 -17.08 -24.94 -8.53
CA LYS A 246 -18.47 -25.13 -9.00
C LYS A 246 -18.97 -24.04 -9.95
N GLN A 247 -18.42 -22.81 -9.88
CA GLN A 247 -18.80 -21.72 -10.78
C GLN A 247 -18.09 -21.80 -12.14
N LEU A 248 -16.83 -22.24 -12.16
CA LEU A 248 -16.07 -22.35 -13.42
C LEU A 248 -16.54 -23.53 -14.28
N SER A 249 -16.97 -24.63 -13.64
CA SER A 249 -17.49 -25.79 -14.36
C SER A 249 -18.79 -25.49 -15.11
N MET A 250 -19.57 -24.48 -14.68
CA MET A 250 -20.80 -24.09 -15.38
C MET A 250 -20.56 -23.10 -16.53
N SER A 251 -19.39 -22.46 -16.63
CA SER A 251 -19.09 -21.54 -17.75
C SER A 251 -18.24 -22.15 -18.86
N ASN A 252 -17.64 -23.33 -18.62
CA ASN A 252 -16.71 -23.97 -19.55
C ASN A 252 -17.37 -24.89 -20.59
N ASP A 253 -18.70 -25.01 -20.61
CA ASP A 253 -19.42 -25.67 -21.71
C ASP A 253 -19.32 -24.90 -23.05
N ALA A 254 -18.61 -23.76 -23.07
CA ALA A 254 -18.30 -22.96 -24.25
C ALA A 254 -16.80 -23.03 -24.64
N GLY A 255 -16.27 -24.22 -24.91
CA GLY A 255 -15.15 -24.47 -25.86
C GLY A 255 -13.87 -23.60 -25.80
N GLY A 256 -13.44 -23.09 -24.64
CA GLY A 256 -12.31 -22.17 -24.51
C GLY A 256 -11.08 -22.77 -23.79
N LEU A 257 -9.90 -22.64 -24.41
CA LEU A 257 -8.58 -23.02 -23.88
C LEU A 257 -8.35 -22.61 -22.41
N SER A 258 -7.99 -23.61 -21.58
CA SER A 258 -7.69 -23.49 -20.16
C SER A 258 -6.34 -22.76 -19.93
N PHE A 259 -6.40 -21.51 -19.47
CA PHE A 259 -5.24 -20.72 -19.03
C PHE A 259 -5.14 -20.62 -17.49
N THR A 260 -5.95 -21.40 -16.75
CA THR A 260 -6.17 -21.23 -15.31
C THR A 260 -5.08 -21.86 -14.43
N SER A 261 -4.30 -22.81 -14.93
CA SER A 261 -3.29 -23.51 -14.13
C SER A 261 -2.06 -22.66 -13.77
N GLY A 262 -1.73 -21.64 -14.57
CA GLY A 262 -0.52 -20.83 -14.35
C GLY A 262 -0.67 -19.70 -13.33
N ILE A 263 -1.88 -19.13 -13.18
CA ILE A 263 -2.10 -17.94 -12.30
C ILE A 263 -2.34 -18.37 -10.84
N GLY A 264 -2.84 -19.58 -10.60
CA GLY A 264 -2.98 -20.15 -9.25
C GLY A 264 -1.64 -20.21 -8.50
N ASN A 265 -0.58 -20.65 -9.18
CA ASN A 265 0.76 -20.84 -8.60
C ASN A 265 1.46 -19.53 -8.21
N ALA A 266 1.11 -18.39 -8.84
CA ALA A 266 1.70 -17.10 -8.45
C ALA A 266 1.22 -16.65 -7.06
N ALA A 267 0.00 -17.01 -6.67
CA ALA A 267 -0.49 -16.77 -5.33
C ALA A 267 0.27 -17.66 -4.32
N GLU A 268 0.58 -18.91 -4.70
CA GLU A 268 1.38 -19.87 -3.91
C GLU A 268 2.81 -19.41 -3.60
N PHE A 269 3.38 -18.43 -4.31
CA PHE A 269 4.68 -17.84 -3.96
C PHE A 269 4.58 -16.66 -2.97
N VAL A 270 3.48 -15.92 -3.00
CA VAL A 270 3.23 -14.82 -2.03
C VAL A 270 2.76 -15.39 -0.69
N PHE A 271 2.11 -16.55 -0.69
CA PHE A 271 1.60 -17.22 0.51
C PHE A 271 2.68 -17.61 1.53
N PRO A 272 3.81 -18.24 1.16
CA PRO A 272 4.87 -18.60 2.09
C PRO A 272 5.46 -17.37 2.77
N LEU A 273 5.72 -16.29 2.04
CA LEU A 273 6.30 -15.09 2.65
C LEU A 273 5.32 -14.40 3.61
N ALA A 274 4.05 -14.28 3.21
CA ALA A 274 3.01 -13.73 4.08
C ALA A 274 2.71 -14.65 5.29
N ALA A 275 2.75 -15.97 5.10
CA ALA A 275 2.56 -16.97 6.15
C ALA A 275 3.77 -17.07 7.08
N ILE A 276 5.00 -16.93 6.58
CA ILE A 276 6.23 -16.87 7.38
C ILE A 276 6.20 -15.60 8.24
N LEU A 277 5.84 -14.46 7.66
CA LEU A 277 5.66 -13.22 8.42
C LEU A 277 4.50 -13.33 9.43
N TYR A 278 3.42 -14.04 9.09
CA TYR A 278 2.24 -14.19 9.95
C TYR A 278 2.44 -15.20 11.09
N VAL A 279 3.02 -16.38 10.81
CA VAL A 279 3.34 -17.41 11.81
C VAL A 279 4.52 -16.97 12.67
N GLY A 280 5.47 -16.23 12.07
CA GLY A 280 6.60 -15.65 12.77
C GLY A 280 6.23 -14.46 13.67
N ALA A 281 5.19 -13.69 13.33
CA ALA A 281 4.86 -12.46 14.07
C ALA A 281 4.56 -12.68 15.57
N PRO A 282 3.74 -13.66 16.01
CA PRO A 282 3.50 -13.90 17.44
C PRO A 282 4.77 -14.31 18.19
N LYS A 283 5.60 -15.15 17.58
CA LYS A 283 6.87 -15.61 18.17
C LYS A 283 7.92 -14.50 18.21
N LEU A 284 7.94 -13.64 17.20
CA LEU A 284 8.77 -12.44 17.18
C LEU A 284 8.30 -11.44 18.25
N MET A 285 6.99 -11.25 18.41
CA MET A 285 6.43 -10.38 19.46
C MET A 285 6.73 -10.92 20.86
N SER A 286 6.66 -12.23 21.09
CA SER A 286 7.04 -12.82 22.40
C SER A 286 8.54 -12.69 22.67
N MET A 287 9.40 -12.90 21.66
CA MET A 287 10.85 -12.69 21.78
C MET A 287 11.19 -11.24 22.09
N LEU A 288 10.49 -10.28 21.47
CA LEU A 288 10.67 -8.85 21.74
C LEU A 288 10.23 -8.46 23.16
N GLN A 289 9.18 -9.09 23.67
CA GLN A 289 8.65 -8.86 25.01
C GLN A 289 9.61 -9.42 26.09
N GLU A 290 10.09 -10.64 25.91
CA GLU A 290 11.10 -11.28 26.77
C GLU A 290 12.42 -10.47 26.79
N TYR A 291 12.83 -9.92 25.65
CA TYR A 291 14.05 -9.10 25.57
C TYR A 291 13.87 -7.71 26.19
N SER A 292 12.68 -7.11 26.11
CA SER A 292 12.35 -5.87 26.83
C SER A 292 12.42 -6.04 28.34
N GLU A 293 12.03 -7.22 28.84
CA GLU A 293 12.03 -7.53 30.27
C GLU A 293 13.46 -7.81 30.79
N HIS A 294 14.32 -8.42 29.97
CA HIS A 294 15.70 -8.76 30.38
C HIS A 294 16.75 -7.69 30.05
N GLY A 295 16.60 -6.93 28.97
CA GLY A 295 17.54 -5.86 28.59
C GLY A 295 17.51 -4.67 29.55
N LEU A 296 16.37 -4.38 30.18
CA LEU A 296 16.24 -3.32 31.18
C LEU A 296 16.90 -3.66 32.54
N GLN A 297 17.16 -4.94 32.81
CA GLN A 297 17.78 -5.37 34.08
C GLN A 297 19.31 -5.36 34.03
N THR A 298 19.93 -5.21 32.86
CA THR A 298 21.39 -5.25 32.71
C THR A 298 22.04 -3.86 32.64
N GLU A 299 21.25 -2.79 32.56
CA GLU A 299 21.72 -1.38 32.52
C GLU A 299 21.25 -0.52 33.72
N LEU A 300 20.64 -1.12 34.75
CA LEU A 300 20.34 -0.50 36.06
C LEU A 300 21.21 -1.11 37.15
#